data_AF-A0A392VB40-F1
#
_entry.id   AF-A0A392VB40-F1
#
_cell.length_a   1.000
_cell.length_b   1.000
_cell.length_c   1.000
_cell.angle_alpha   90.00
_cell.angle_beta   90.00
_cell.angle_gamma   90.00
#
_symmetry.space_group_name_H-M   'P 1'
#
loop_
_entity.id
_entity.type
_entity.pdbx_description
1 polymer ?
#
loop_
_entity_poly.entity_id
_entity_poly.type
_entity_poly.pdbx_seq_one_letter_code
_entity_poly.pdbx_strand_id
1 'polypeptide(L)' 'MSCPHISGLAALLKAAHPTWSPSAIKSALMTTAYIHDNSKSPLRDAADRSFSTPWAHGAGHV' A
#
# COMPACT_ATOMS: atom_id res chain seq x y z
N MET A 1 3.84 11.57 -6.47
CA MET A 1 4.82 10.58 -6.97
C MET A 1 4.49 9.11 -6.61
N SER A 2 3.36 8.77 -5.97
CA SER A 2 3.08 7.39 -5.52
C SER A 2 2.45 6.47 -6.58
N CYS A 3 1.61 7.02 -7.47
CA CYS A 3 0.92 6.24 -8.52
C CYS A 3 1.86 5.35 -9.38
N PRO A 4 2.96 5.87 -9.99
CA PRO A 4 3.83 5.03 -10.81
C PRO A 4 4.54 3.92 -10.03
N HIS A 5 4.77 4.10 -8.72
CA HIS A 5 5.32 3.03 -7.86
C HIS A 5 4.33 1.87 -7.72
N ILE A 6 3.06 2.17 -7.44
CA ILE A 6 2.01 1.15 -7.35
C ILE A 6 1.78 0.47 -8.69
N SER A 7 1.81 1.21 -9.80
CA SER A 7 1.71 0.62 -11.15
C SER A 7 2.88 -0.33 -11.45
N GLY A 8 4.11 0.02 -11.04
CA GLY A 8 5.27 -0.86 -11.17
C GLY A 8 5.13 -2.15 -10.36
N LEU A 9 4.73 -2.05 -9.09
CA LEU A 9 4.47 -3.21 -8.23
C LEU A 9 3.35 -4.10 -8.80
N ALA A 10 2.27 -3.50 -9.29
CA ALA A 10 1.18 -4.23 -9.93
C ALA A 10 1.65 -4.97 -11.20
N ALA A 11 2.54 -4.36 -12.00
CA ALA A 11 3.13 -5.01 -13.16
C ALA A 11 4.03 -6.19 -12.76
N LEU A 12 4.85 -6.05 -11.71
CA LEU A 12 5.67 -7.13 -11.18
C LEU A 12 4.81 -8.30 -10.66
N LEU A 13 3.73 -8.00 -9.91
CA LEU A 13 2.79 -9.02 -9.45
C LEU A 13 2.08 -9.72 -10.61
N LYS A 14 1.72 -8.99 -11.68
CA LYS A 14 1.13 -9.59 -12.88
C LYS A 14 2.12 -10.48 -13.63
N ALA A 15 3.40 -10.10 -13.66
CA ALA A 15 4.45 -10.92 -14.26
C ALA A 15 4.71 -12.21 -13.46
N ALA A 16 4.72 -12.12 -12.12
CA ALA A 16 4.88 -13.28 -11.23
C ALA A 16 3.63 -14.19 -11.18
N HIS A 17 2.44 -13.60 -11.31
CA HIS A 17 1.16 -14.31 -11.29
C HIS A 17 0.30 -13.95 -12.53
N PRO A 18 0.61 -14.50 -13.72
CA PRO A 18 -0.06 -14.12 -14.97
C PRO A 18 -1.58 -14.39 -14.98
N THR A 19 -2.04 -15.36 -14.19
CA THR A 19 -3.47 -15.72 -14.10
C THR A 19 -4.26 -14.85 -13.12
N TRP A 20 -3.61 -14.05 -12.28
CA TRP A 20 -4.31 -13.20 -11.33
C TRP A 20 -5.12 -12.11 -12.04
N SER A 21 -6.34 -11.92 -11.57
CA SER A 21 -7.19 -10.81 -11.99
C SER A 21 -6.65 -9.47 -11.47
N PRO A 22 -7.03 -8.33 -12.07
CA PRO A 22 -6.70 -7.02 -11.52
C PRO A 22 -7.16 -6.84 -10.07
N SER A 23 -8.30 -7.43 -9.71
CA SER A 23 -8.82 -7.40 -8.34
C SER A 23 -7.95 -8.22 -7.37
N ALA A 24 -7.41 -9.36 -7.79
CA ALA A 24 -6.50 -10.16 -6.97
C ALA A 24 -5.19 -9.41 -6.69
N ILE A 25 -4.62 -8.74 -7.70
CA ILE A 25 -3.40 -7.93 -7.55
C ILE A 25 -3.66 -6.76 -6.58
N LYS A 26 -4.79 -6.05 -6.76
CA LYS A 26 -5.19 -4.98 -5.83
C LYS A 26 -5.35 -5.51 -4.41
N SER A 27 -6.02 -6.65 -4.24
CA SER A 27 -6.22 -7.29 -2.95
C SER A 27 -4.90 -7.60 -2.27
N ALA A 28 -3.97 -8.24 -2.99
CA ALA A 28 -2.64 -8.57 -2.46
C ALA A 28 -1.91 -7.31 -1.97
N LEU A 29 -1.84 -6.24 -2.77
CA LEU A 29 -1.20 -4.98 -2.39
C LEU A 29 -1.84 -4.34 -1.15
N MET A 30 -3.16 -4.45 -0.98
CA MET A 30 -3.86 -3.86 0.16
C MET A 30 -3.70 -4.69 1.44
N THR A 31 -3.86 -6.02 1.37
CA THR A 31 -3.84 -6.87 2.57
C THR A 31 -2.44 -7.12 3.11
N THR A 32 -1.39 -6.88 2.30
CA THR A 32 0.01 -6.96 2.75
C THR A 32 0.62 -5.59 3.08
N ALA A 33 -0.16 -4.52 3.04
CA ALA A 33 0.33 -3.18 3.35
C ALA A 33 0.64 -3.02 4.86
N TYR A 34 1.67 -2.25 5.17
CA TYR A 34 2.10 -1.94 6.52
C TYR A 34 1.36 -0.71 7.07
N ILE A 35 0.82 -0.83 8.28
CA ILE A 35 0.21 0.29 9.03
C ILE A 35 1.10 0.84 10.14
N HIS A 36 2.35 0.34 10.24
CA HIS A 36 3.35 0.81 11.19
C HIS A 36 4.58 1.33 10.44
N ASP A 37 5.24 2.32 11.02
CA ASP A 37 6.52 2.83 10.53
C ASP A 37 7.71 1.97 11.01
N ASN A 38 8.92 2.38 10.66
CA ASN A 38 10.16 1.70 11.05
C ASN A 38 10.43 1.72 12.57
N SER A 39 9.76 2.58 13.33
CA SER A 39 9.80 2.61 14.79
C SER A 39 8.78 1.65 15.43
N LYS A 40 8.00 0.93 14.61
CA LYS A 40 6.87 0.09 15.01
C LYS A 40 5.71 0.90 15.62
N SER A 41 5.65 2.20 15.34
CA SER A 41 4.54 3.06 15.73
C SER A 41 3.50 3.12 14.60
N PRO A 42 2.21 3.37 14.90
CA PRO A 42 1.23 3.62 13.84
C PRO A 42 1.65 4.79 12.95
N LEU A 43 1.32 4.70 11.65
CA LEU A 43 1.59 5.78 10.69
C LEU A 43 1.04 7.11 11.19
N ARG A 44 1.75 8.20 10.88
CA ARG A 44 1.37 9.55 11.28
C ARG A 44 1.11 10.44 10.06
N ASP A 45 0.16 11.34 10.21
CA ASP A 45 -0.09 12.38 9.21
C ASP A 45 1.03 13.43 9.26
N ALA A 46 1.49 13.87 8.09
CA ALA A 46 2.60 14.81 7.99
C ALA A 46 2.20 16.26 8.35
N ALA A 47 0.92 16.62 8.23
CA ALA A 47 0.43 17.97 8.47
C ALA A 47 0.36 18.29 9.97
N ASP A 48 -0.11 17.36 10.80
CA ASP A 48 -0.38 17.59 12.23
C ASP A 48 0.30 16.60 13.19
N ARG A 49 0.99 15.57 12.66
CA ARG A 49 1.64 14.48 13.42
C ARG A 49 0.67 13.61 14.23
N SER A 50 -0.63 13.70 13.96
CA SER A 50 -1.64 12.81 14.52
C SER A 50 -1.53 11.40 13.91
N PHE A 51 -2.22 10.43 14.49
CA PHE A 51 -2.29 9.10 13.90
C PHE A 51 -3.06 9.11 12.58
N SER A 52 -2.46 8.53 11.55
CA SER A 52 -3.01 8.51 10.21
C SER A 52 -4.15 7.49 10.12
N THR A 53 -5.27 7.91 9.51
CA THR A 53 -6.46 7.08 9.37
C THR A 53 -6.54 6.45 7.98
N PRO A 54 -7.35 5.40 7.78
CA PRO A 54 -7.55 4.80 6.44
C PRO A 54 -8.03 5.80 5.38
N TRP A 55 -8.63 6.92 5.76
CA TRP A 55 -9.00 8.00 4.83
C TRP A 55 -7.77 8.71 4.22
N ALA A 56 -6.64 8.69 4.91
CA ALA A 56 -5.40 9.30 4.46
C ALA A 56 -4.48 8.30 3.74
N HIS A 57 -4.32 7.08 4.27
CA HIS A 57 -3.35 6.09 3.74
C HIS A 57 -3.96 4.81 3.18
N GLY A 58 -5.30 4.69 3.18
CA GLY A 58 -5.98 3.50 2.70
C GLY A 58 -5.65 2.28 3.55
N ALA A 59 -5.08 1.26 2.91
CA ALA A 59 -4.69 0.03 3.59
C ALA A 59 -3.31 0.10 4.26
N GLY A 60 -2.48 1.11 3.94
CA GLY A 60 -1.14 1.28 4.48
C GLY A 60 -0.08 1.54 3.42
N HIS A 61 1.17 1.40 3.84
CA HIS A 61 2.35 1.49 2.99
C HIS A 61 2.67 0.15 2.31
N VAL A 62 3.07 0.15 1.05
CA VAL A 62 3.46 -1.05 0.30
C VAL A 62 4.94 -1.36 0.39
#